data_AF-A0AAX1US96-F1
#
_entry.id   AF-A0AAX1US96-F1
#
_cell.length_a   1.000
_cell.length_b   1.000
_cell.length_c   1.000
_cell.angle_alpha   90.00
_cell.angle_beta   90.00
_cell.angle_gamma   90.00
#
_symmetry.space_group_name_H-M   'P 1'
#
loop_
_entity.id
_entity.type
_entity.pdbx_description
1 polymer ?
#
loop_
_entity_poly.entity_id
_entity_poly.type
_entity_poly.pdbx_seq_one_letter_code
_entity_poly.pdbx_strand_id
1 'polypeptide(L)'
;MKRLTALAGASLLGLLAATPILAEEITASIWFPDTHPLTRDGYVPLAKELEERSDGSLTMKLYTGTALLPPVAHLSGLTDGLVQMTYHAGTYTPSDLPEDNVIATLAIGLKDPITALFAVNDFYTSDPEMKAMFDRHGIVFLGAMSSPLYEMMCTREITTLEQIKGAKLRMPSTIHTAFANSMGAASVNVPSADMFSGLEKGQLDCAINALNDLKSRSLWDVAKFATRLPVGPYYAGWQYAIDADTWNGLSDEHRALLMDAVAGNTVDVSLAFQAAVDDALSEAEAHGVTVLDPAPELSKALDTFVAENMDRLIEETGTQLGVAEPKALADRFMATYAKWDERLADIPRDDAEALRKVMREELYSGIDLASYGR
;
A
#
# COMPACT_ATOMS: atom_id res chain seq x y z
N MET A 1 -27.26 -54.32 67.18
CA MET A 1 -26.03 -53.80 66.55
C MET A 1 -25.58 -54.76 65.45
N LYS A 2 -25.76 -54.42 64.17
CA LYS A 2 -24.96 -54.90 63.03
C LYS A 2 -25.35 -54.08 61.79
N ARG A 3 -24.33 -53.64 61.07
CA ARG A 3 -24.26 -52.40 60.27
C ARG A 3 -24.81 -52.61 58.85
N LEU A 4 -25.52 -51.60 58.34
CA LEU A 4 -25.76 -51.42 56.90
C LEU A 4 -24.46 -50.90 56.25
N THR A 5 -24.00 -51.59 55.20
CA THR A 5 -22.96 -51.10 54.29
C THR A 5 -23.64 -50.61 53.02
N ALA A 6 -23.72 -49.30 52.85
CA ALA A 6 -24.10 -48.65 51.60
C ALA A 6 -22.85 -48.50 50.72
N LEU A 7 -22.88 -49.04 49.50
CA LEU A 7 -21.90 -48.73 48.45
C LEU A 7 -22.25 -47.37 47.86
N ALA A 8 -21.41 -46.36 48.08
CA ALA A 8 -21.43 -45.11 47.34
C ALA A 8 -20.50 -45.26 46.12
N GLY A 9 -21.09 -45.31 44.92
CA GLY A 9 -20.34 -45.19 43.67
C GLY A 9 -19.95 -43.74 43.44
N ALA A 10 -18.65 -43.44 43.45
CA ALA A 10 -18.12 -42.13 43.08
C ALA A 10 -17.95 -42.06 41.56
N SER A 11 -18.85 -41.35 40.88
CA SER A 11 -18.66 -40.94 39.49
C SER A 11 -17.66 -39.78 39.44
N LEU A 12 -16.42 -40.04 39.04
CA LEU A 12 -15.50 -38.98 38.62
C LEU A 12 -16.00 -38.40 37.29
N LEU A 13 -16.72 -37.28 37.33
CA LEU A 13 -16.79 -36.38 36.18
C LEU A 13 -15.42 -35.69 36.07
N GLY A 14 -14.63 -36.09 35.08
CA GLY A 14 -13.45 -35.34 34.68
C GLY A 14 -13.88 -33.99 34.11
N LEU A 15 -13.73 -32.92 34.89
CA LEU A 15 -13.70 -31.57 34.34
C LEU A 15 -12.44 -31.48 33.46
N LEU A 16 -12.62 -31.54 32.15
CA LEU A 16 -11.66 -30.96 31.21
C LEU A 16 -11.61 -29.47 31.52
N ALA A 17 -10.59 -29.05 32.27
CA ALA A 17 -10.26 -27.64 32.38
C ALA A 17 -9.83 -27.18 30.99
N ALA A 18 -10.72 -26.48 30.28
CA ALA A 18 -10.33 -25.72 29.10
C ALA A 18 -9.33 -24.65 29.58
N THR A 19 -8.05 -24.86 29.30
CA THR A 19 -7.07 -23.78 29.41
C THR A 19 -7.54 -22.66 28.49
N PRO A 20 -7.71 -21.42 28.97
CA PRO A 20 -8.02 -20.31 28.08
C PRO A 20 -6.91 -20.26 27.03
N ILE A 21 -7.30 -20.35 25.77
CA ILE A 21 -6.41 -20.01 24.66
C ILE A 21 -6.11 -18.52 24.87
N LEU A 22 -4.87 -18.20 25.23
CA LEU A 22 -4.42 -16.81 25.24
C LEU A 22 -4.40 -16.39 23.78
N ALA A 23 -5.34 -15.53 23.39
CA ALA A 23 -5.36 -14.98 22.04
C ALA A 23 -4.06 -14.21 21.80
N GLU A 24 -3.40 -14.51 20.69
CA GLU A 24 -2.33 -13.67 20.16
C GLU A 24 -3.00 -12.44 19.52
N GLU A 25 -2.77 -11.25 20.07
CA GLU A 25 -3.34 -9.99 19.59
C GLU A 25 -2.26 -9.16 18.88
N ILE A 26 -2.45 -8.87 17.59
CA ILE A 26 -1.59 -7.97 16.81
C ILE A 26 -2.16 -6.55 16.89
N THR A 27 -1.40 -5.58 17.42
CA THR A 27 -1.78 -4.17 17.31
C THR A 27 -1.42 -3.64 15.93
N ALA A 28 -2.42 -3.23 15.16
CA ALA A 28 -2.24 -2.69 13.82
C ALA A 28 -2.59 -1.20 13.74
N SER A 29 -1.89 -0.44 12.90
CA SER A 29 -2.20 0.97 12.62
C SER A 29 -2.18 1.28 11.13
N ILE A 30 -3.13 2.09 10.69
CA ILE A 30 -3.19 2.64 9.34
C ILE A 30 -3.72 4.07 9.38
N TRP A 31 -2.99 5.05 8.82
CA TRP A 31 -3.39 6.46 8.92
C TRP A 31 -4.59 6.88 8.06
N PHE A 32 -5.04 6.01 7.16
CA PHE A 32 -6.15 6.31 6.28
C PHE A 32 -7.47 6.21 7.06
N PRO A 33 -8.47 7.08 6.75
CA PRO A 33 -9.78 7.02 7.39
C PRO A 33 -10.52 5.72 7.04
N ASP A 34 -11.53 5.37 7.83
CA ASP A 34 -12.36 4.15 7.64
C ASP A 34 -13.03 4.06 6.26
N THR A 35 -13.21 5.20 5.59
CA THR A 35 -13.79 5.32 4.25
C THR A 35 -12.82 4.98 3.12
N HIS A 36 -11.51 4.93 3.39
CA HIS A 36 -10.50 4.70 2.37
C HIS A 36 -10.36 3.20 2.07
N PRO A 37 -10.21 2.78 0.79
CA PRO A 37 -10.18 1.36 0.41
C PRO A 37 -9.16 0.51 1.17
N LEU A 38 -7.95 1.02 1.39
CA LEU A 38 -6.90 0.32 2.16
C LEU A 38 -7.33 0.00 3.61
N THR A 39 -8.22 0.79 4.21
CA THR A 39 -8.77 0.55 5.54
C THR A 39 -10.04 -0.29 5.45
N ARG A 40 -11.02 0.17 4.65
CA ARG A 40 -12.36 -0.41 4.51
C ARG A 40 -12.36 -1.84 3.99
N ASP A 41 -11.55 -2.08 2.96
CA ASP A 41 -11.50 -3.36 2.24
C ASP A 41 -10.24 -4.17 2.59
N GLY A 42 -9.26 -3.52 3.23
CA GLY A 42 -8.00 -4.14 3.66
C GLY A 42 -7.99 -4.54 5.11
N TYR A 43 -7.51 -3.64 5.97
CA TYR A 43 -7.28 -3.93 7.39
C TYR A 43 -8.54 -4.37 8.14
N VAL A 44 -9.72 -3.81 7.84
CA VAL A 44 -10.97 -4.17 8.53
C VAL A 44 -11.40 -5.62 8.22
N PRO A 45 -11.51 -6.03 6.94
CA PRO A 45 -11.78 -7.43 6.60
C PRO A 45 -10.68 -8.38 7.06
N LEU A 46 -9.41 -7.99 6.98
CA LEU A 46 -8.30 -8.82 7.44
C LEU A 46 -8.42 -9.12 8.94
N ALA A 47 -8.70 -8.12 9.79
CA ALA A 47 -8.92 -8.32 11.21
C ALA A 47 -10.03 -9.33 11.50
N LYS A 48 -11.15 -9.22 10.78
CA LYS A 48 -12.28 -10.14 10.88
C LYS A 48 -11.92 -11.56 10.42
N GLU A 49 -11.24 -11.69 9.29
CA GLU A 49 -10.85 -12.99 8.73
C GLU A 49 -9.90 -13.75 9.67
N LEU A 50 -8.93 -13.06 10.29
CA LEU A 50 -8.02 -13.69 11.25
C LEU A 50 -8.78 -14.23 12.48
N GLU A 51 -9.70 -13.45 13.04
CA GLU A 51 -10.51 -13.88 14.19
C GLU A 51 -11.40 -15.08 13.81
N GLU A 52 -12.09 -15.03 12.67
CA GLU A 52 -13.00 -16.09 12.23
C GLU A 52 -12.28 -17.39 11.90
N ARG A 53 -11.13 -17.34 11.22
CA ARG A 53 -10.39 -18.54 10.80
C ARG A 53 -9.57 -19.18 11.91
N SER A 54 -9.31 -18.44 12.99
CA SER A 54 -8.56 -18.92 14.16
C SER A 54 -9.44 -19.27 15.36
N ASP A 55 -10.78 -19.21 15.21
CA ASP A 55 -11.73 -19.31 16.33
C ASP A 55 -11.39 -18.35 17.49
N GLY A 56 -10.86 -17.17 17.16
CA GLY A 56 -10.44 -16.12 18.08
C GLY A 56 -9.06 -16.31 18.73
N SER A 57 -8.26 -17.31 18.33
CA SER A 57 -6.90 -17.49 18.86
C SER A 57 -5.88 -16.49 18.28
N LEU A 58 -6.18 -15.89 17.13
CA LEU A 58 -5.42 -14.80 16.51
C LEU A 58 -6.37 -13.62 16.26
N THR A 59 -6.06 -12.47 16.84
CA THR A 59 -6.88 -11.26 16.73
C THR A 59 -6.05 -10.06 16.31
N MET A 60 -6.70 -9.02 15.80
CA MET A 60 -6.06 -7.78 15.40
C MET A 60 -6.77 -6.58 16.01
N LYS A 61 -6.04 -5.80 16.80
CA LYS A 61 -6.51 -4.52 17.33
C LYS A 61 -6.12 -3.40 16.37
N LEU A 62 -7.07 -2.97 15.56
CA LEU A 62 -6.86 -1.97 14.52
C LEU A 62 -7.09 -0.54 15.01
N TYR A 63 -6.11 0.33 14.77
CA TYR A 63 -6.25 1.78 14.87
C TYR A 63 -6.25 2.39 13.47
N THR A 64 -7.26 3.22 13.18
CA THR A 64 -7.42 3.89 11.88
C THR A 64 -7.25 5.40 12.02
N GLY A 65 -7.00 6.07 10.89
CA GLY A 65 -6.74 7.50 10.89
C GLY A 65 -5.43 7.87 11.61
N THR A 66 -5.20 9.16 11.80
CA THR A 66 -3.96 9.67 12.41
C THR A 66 -3.99 9.70 13.94
N ALA A 67 -4.93 8.97 14.57
CA ALA A 67 -5.14 9.02 16.01
C ALA A 67 -3.99 8.41 16.81
N LEU A 68 -3.40 7.32 16.31
CA LEU A 68 -2.27 6.64 16.96
C LEU A 68 -0.92 7.16 16.44
N LEU A 69 -0.76 7.19 15.12
CA LEU A 69 0.47 7.63 14.46
C LEU A 69 0.13 8.57 13.29
N PRO A 70 0.89 9.66 13.08
CA PRO A 70 0.85 10.41 11.82
C PRO A 70 1.57 9.62 10.71
N PRO A 71 1.33 9.90 9.41
CA PRO A 71 1.83 9.09 8.30
C PRO A 71 3.34 8.81 8.34
N VAL A 72 4.17 9.82 8.57
CA VAL A 72 5.65 9.69 8.60
C VAL A 72 6.13 8.81 9.76
N ALA A 73 5.39 8.76 10.87
CA ALA A 73 5.82 8.05 12.08
C ALA A 73 5.47 6.55 12.08
N HIS A 74 4.84 6.01 11.02
CA HIS A 74 4.50 4.59 10.96
C HIS A 74 5.74 3.70 10.82
N LEU A 75 6.78 4.14 10.10
CA LEU A 75 8.05 3.41 10.06
C LEU A 75 8.64 3.26 11.47
N SER A 76 8.91 4.37 12.14
CA SER A 76 9.47 4.34 13.50
C SER A 76 8.52 3.65 14.49
N GLY A 77 7.21 3.82 14.33
CA GLY A 77 6.22 3.14 15.18
C GLY A 77 6.25 1.63 15.06
N LEU A 78 6.55 1.10 13.87
CA LEU A 78 6.77 -0.32 13.64
C LEU A 78 8.12 -0.77 14.23
N THR A 79 9.22 -0.07 13.90
CA THR A 79 10.57 -0.47 14.34
C THR A 79 10.75 -0.37 15.85
N ASP A 80 10.05 0.56 16.51
CA ASP A 80 10.10 0.75 17.96
C ASP A 80 9.07 -0.13 18.71
N GLY A 81 8.27 -0.93 17.98
CA GLY A 81 7.27 -1.84 18.54
C GLY A 81 6.02 -1.16 19.14
N LEU A 82 5.78 0.12 18.84
CA LEU A 82 4.57 0.84 19.26
C LEU A 82 3.32 0.25 18.63
N VAL A 83 3.44 -0.20 17.38
CA VAL A 83 2.46 -1.02 16.66
C VAL A 83 3.19 -2.23 16.10
N GLN A 84 2.50 -3.37 16.03
CA GLN A 84 3.10 -4.60 15.51
C GLN A 84 2.92 -4.72 14.00
N MET A 85 1.84 -4.19 13.43
CA MET A 85 1.59 -4.22 11.98
C MET A 85 1.16 -2.86 11.46
N THR A 86 1.63 -2.46 10.27
CA THR A 86 1.25 -1.17 9.69
C THR A 86 1.34 -1.12 8.17
N TYR A 87 0.62 -0.15 7.58
CA TYR A 87 0.90 0.39 6.26
C TYR A 87 2.05 1.41 6.37
N HIS A 88 2.91 1.48 5.37
CA HIS A 88 3.85 2.61 5.24
C HIS A 88 4.13 2.96 3.77
N ALA A 89 4.24 4.26 3.52
CA ALA A 89 4.55 4.83 2.21
C ALA A 89 6.06 5.13 2.19
N GLY A 90 6.82 4.35 1.43
CA GLY A 90 8.28 4.40 1.44
C GLY A 90 8.84 5.79 1.07
N THR A 91 8.09 6.55 0.27
CA THR A 91 8.47 7.92 -0.15
C THR A 91 8.34 8.97 0.97
N TYR A 92 7.79 8.63 2.13
CA TYR A 92 7.70 9.55 3.28
C TYR A 92 8.95 9.50 4.18
N THR A 93 9.75 8.45 4.07
CA THR A 93 10.99 8.25 4.83
C THR A 93 12.14 7.87 3.89
N PRO A 94 12.48 8.71 2.90
CA PRO A 94 13.41 8.35 1.83
C PRO A 94 14.84 8.08 2.31
N SER A 95 15.26 8.69 3.41
CA SER A 95 16.57 8.42 4.03
C SER A 95 16.64 7.04 4.68
N ASP A 96 15.50 6.51 5.15
CA ASP A 96 15.43 5.20 5.80
C ASP A 96 15.17 4.07 4.81
N LEU A 97 14.46 4.37 3.71
CA LEU A 97 14.05 3.43 2.67
C LEU A 97 14.58 3.88 1.28
N PRO A 98 15.91 3.95 1.10
CA PRO A 98 16.49 4.46 -0.13
C PRO A 98 16.21 3.55 -1.34
N GLU A 99 16.17 2.23 -1.15
CA GLU A 99 15.85 1.24 -2.19
C GLU A 99 14.43 1.43 -2.72
N ASP A 100 13.44 1.59 -1.83
CA ASP A 100 12.05 1.90 -2.17
C ASP A 100 11.96 3.15 -3.06
N ASN A 101 12.75 4.18 -2.76
CA ASN A 101 12.70 5.45 -3.48
C ASN A 101 13.37 5.37 -4.86
N VAL A 102 14.35 4.49 -5.05
CA VAL A 102 14.90 4.17 -6.36
C VAL A 102 13.83 3.51 -7.23
N ILE A 103 13.20 2.43 -6.78
CA ILE A 103 12.19 1.74 -7.58
C ILE A 103 10.88 2.55 -7.73
N ALA A 104 10.56 3.45 -6.80
CA ALA A 104 9.45 4.41 -6.93
C ALA A 104 9.62 5.36 -8.13
N THR A 105 10.85 5.54 -8.63
CA THR A 105 11.13 6.37 -9.81
C THR A 105 10.49 5.78 -11.06
N LEU A 106 10.44 4.45 -11.17
CA LEU A 106 9.86 3.75 -12.32
C LEU A 106 8.34 3.97 -12.44
N ALA A 107 7.68 4.25 -11.31
CA ALA A 107 6.23 4.26 -11.20
C ALA A 107 5.54 5.19 -12.20
N ILE A 108 6.12 6.37 -12.48
CA ILE A 108 5.56 7.35 -13.43
C ILE A 108 5.41 6.80 -14.86
N GLY A 109 6.22 5.80 -15.21
CA GLY A 109 6.23 5.14 -16.52
C GLY A 109 5.34 3.91 -16.60
N LEU A 110 4.87 3.37 -15.47
CA LEU A 110 4.03 2.16 -15.45
C LEU A 110 2.57 2.52 -15.67
N LYS A 111 1.87 1.69 -16.44
CA LYS A 111 0.47 1.96 -16.86
C LYS A 111 -0.53 0.90 -16.38
N ASP A 112 -0.05 -0.23 -15.87
CA ASP A 112 -0.91 -1.32 -15.37
C ASP A 112 -0.72 -1.48 -13.85
N PRO A 113 -1.66 -0.95 -13.04
CA PRO A 113 -1.64 -1.11 -11.59
C PRO A 113 -1.61 -2.57 -11.13
N ILE A 114 -2.29 -3.48 -11.83
CA ILE A 114 -2.36 -4.89 -11.45
C ILE A 114 -1.02 -5.57 -11.74
N THR A 115 -0.40 -5.32 -12.89
CA THR A 115 0.96 -5.84 -13.13
C THR A 115 1.94 -5.30 -12.09
N ALA A 116 1.85 -4.00 -11.76
CA ALA A 116 2.68 -3.40 -10.72
C ALA A 116 2.45 -4.04 -9.34
N LEU A 117 1.21 -4.41 -8.99
CA LEU A 117 0.87 -5.10 -7.73
C LEU A 117 1.63 -6.42 -7.57
N PHE A 118 1.60 -7.27 -8.61
CA PHE A 118 2.30 -8.56 -8.56
C PHE A 118 3.81 -8.36 -8.58
N ALA A 119 4.30 -7.43 -9.41
CA ALA A 119 5.72 -7.13 -9.51
C ALA A 119 6.32 -6.67 -8.18
N VAL A 120 5.65 -5.75 -7.46
CA VAL A 120 6.15 -5.25 -6.18
C VAL A 120 6.13 -6.33 -5.09
N ASN A 121 5.06 -7.13 -5.00
CA ASN A 121 4.97 -8.21 -4.00
C ASN A 121 6.05 -9.28 -4.22
N ASP A 122 6.31 -9.64 -5.47
CA ASP A 122 7.33 -10.62 -5.81
C ASP A 122 8.74 -10.04 -5.59
N PHE A 123 8.98 -8.82 -6.05
CA PHE A 123 10.28 -8.17 -5.88
C PHE A 123 10.64 -7.98 -4.41
N TYR A 124 9.68 -7.59 -3.57
CA TYR A 124 9.92 -7.34 -2.14
C TYR A 124 10.16 -8.64 -1.36
N THR A 125 9.60 -9.76 -1.81
CA THR A 125 9.78 -11.07 -1.16
C THR A 125 11.06 -11.78 -1.62
N SER A 126 11.52 -11.52 -2.85
CA SER A 126 12.59 -12.29 -3.51
C SER A 126 13.91 -11.54 -3.70
N ASP A 127 13.91 -10.22 -3.87
CA ASP A 127 15.14 -9.47 -4.16
C ASP A 127 16.04 -9.34 -2.92
N PRO A 128 17.34 -9.70 -3.00
CA PRO A 128 18.24 -9.65 -1.85
C PRO A 128 18.40 -8.25 -1.23
N GLU A 129 18.33 -7.20 -2.04
CA GLU A 129 18.52 -5.82 -1.58
C GLU A 129 17.28 -5.33 -0.82
N MET A 130 16.08 -5.70 -1.29
CA MET A 130 14.83 -5.43 -0.59
C MET A 130 14.73 -6.22 0.73
N LYS A 131 15.11 -7.50 0.72
CA LYS A 131 15.17 -8.31 1.95
C LYS A 131 16.13 -7.70 2.97
N ALA A 132 17.33 -7.31 2.54
CA ALA A 132 18.29 -6.63 3.40
C ALA A 132 17.74 -5.30 3.93
N MET A 133 16.97 -4.55 3.13
CA MET A 133 16.29 -3.34 3.59
C MET A 133 15.31 -3.64 4.73
N PHE A 134 14.48 -4.67 4.62
CA PHE A 134 13.56 -5.07 5.69
C PHE A 134 14.31 -5.55 6.95
N ASP A 135 15.35 -6.36 6.78
CA ASP A 135 16.16 -6.89 7.88
C ASP A 135 16.83 -5.76 8.68
N ARG A 136 17.31 -4.70 8.01
CA ARG A 136 17.92 -3.52 8.67
C ARG A 136 16.96 -2.81 9.61
N HIS A 137 15.66 -2.92 9.37
CA HIS A 137 14.60 -2.29 10.16
C HIS A 137 13.92 -3.27 11.12
N GLY A 138 14.30 -4.55 11.13
CA GLY A 138 13.62 -5.57 11.93
C GLY A 138 12.17 -5.78 11.49
N ILE A 139 11.92 -5.69 10.18
CA ILE A 139 10.59 -5.78 9.59
C ILE A 139 10.45 -7.08 8.81
N VAL A 140 9.26 -7.68 8.89
CA VAL A 140 8.85 -8.77 8.00
C VAL A 140 7.76 -8.23 7.07
N PHE A 141 8.11 -8.14 5.79
CA PHE A 141 7.17 -7.76 4.74
C PHE A 141 6.09 -8.84 4.58
N LEU A 142 4.82 -8.47 4.51
CA LEU A 142 3.73 -9.43 4.29
C LEU A 142 2.99 -9.16 2.98
N GLY A 143 2.88 -7.91 2.56
CA GLY A 143 2.22 -7.56 1.31
C GLY A 143 2.33 -6.10 0.96
N ALA A 144 2.38 -5.82 -0.34
CA ALA A 144 2.41 -4.50 -0.92
C ALA A 144 1.10 -4.22 -1.66
N MET A 145 0.86 -2.93 -1.87
CA MET A 145 -0.25 -2.42 -2.68
C MET A 145 0.30 -1.83 -3.98
N SER A 146 -0.57 -1.71 -4.99
CA SER A 146 -0.37 -0.83 -6.13
C SER A 146 -1.64 0.00 -6.31
N SER A 147 -1.50 1.33 -6.39
CA SER A 147 -2.66 2.22 -6.47
C SER A 147 -3.21 2.21 -7.89
N PRO A 148 -4.48 2.59 -8.07
CA PRO A 148 -4.93 3.13 -9.35
C PRO A 148 -3.97 4.24 -9.83
N LEU A 149 -3.98 4.50 -11.14
CA LEU A 149 -3.15 5.57 -11.70
C LEU A 149 -3.46 6.89 -10.99
N TYR A 150 -2.41 7.58 -10.57
CA TYR A 150 -2.54 8.89 -9.96
C TYR A 150 -2.83 9.94 -11.02
N GLU A 151 -3.70 10.87 -10.65
CA GLU A 151 -4.23 11.91 -11.51
C GLU A 151 -4.39 13.21 -10.72
N MET A 152 -4.79 14.29 -11.39
CA MET A 152 -4.76 15.63 -10.81
C MET A 152 -6.13 16.02 -10.25
N MET A 153 -6.20 16.31 -8.95
CA MET A 153 -7.37 16.93 -8.31
C MET A 153 -7.05 18.38 -7.98
N CYS A 154 -7.74 19.33 -8.61
CA CYS A 154 -7.36 20.73 -8.67
C CYS A 154 -8.48 21.69 -8.21
N THR A 155 -8.08 22.82 -7.62
CA THR A 155 -9.00 23.93 -7.27
C THR A 155 -9.39 24.77 -8.48
N ARG A 156 -8.59 24.72 -9.55
CA ARG A 156 -8.79 25.41 -10.84
C ARG A 156 -8.48 24.48 -12.01
N GLU A 157 -8.94 24.83 -13.20
CA GLU A 157 -8.62 24.08 -14.42
C GLU A 157 -7.10 24.05 -14.68
N ILE A 158 -6.58 22.83 -14.89
CA ILE A 158 -5.21 22.56 -15.37
C ILE A 158 -5.25 21.40 -16.36
N THR A 159 -5.32 21.71 -17.65
CA THR A 159 -5.30 20.78 -18.78
C THR A 159 -4.13 21.04 -19.72
N THR A 160 -3.52 22.24 -19.69
CA THR A 160 -2.43 22.65 -20.61
C THR A 160 -1.10 22.91 -19.90
N LEU A 161 -0.01 22.95 -20.69
CA LEU A 161 1.32 23.36 -20.20
C LEU A 161 1.38 24.81 -19.71
N GLU A 162 0.51 25.69 -20.22
CA GLU A 162 0.45 27.07 -19.76
C GLU A 162 -0.19 27.14 -18.36
N GLN A 163 -1.26 26.40 -18.13
CA GLN A 163 -1.99 26.40 -16.86
C GLN A 163 -1.21 25.73 -15.72
N ILE A 164 -0.34 24.75 -16.02
CA ILE A 164 0.49 24.07 -15.02
C ILE A 164 1.69 24.93 -14.59
N LYS A 165 2.14 25.88 -15.42
CA LYS A 165 3.27 26.75 -15.10
C LYS A 165 2.95 27.63 -13.89
N GLY A 166 3.81 27.56 -12.87
CA GLY A 166 3.63 28.25 -11.60
C GLY A 166 2.55 27.65 -10.69
N ALA A 167 1.89 26.56 -11.10
CA ALA A 167 0.91 25.88 -10.26
C ALA A 167 1.59 25.25 -9.04
N LYS A 168 0.95 25.33 -7.87
CA LYS A 168 1.42 24.71 -6.63
C LYS A 168 0.91 23.28 -6.53
N LEU A 169 1.79 22.29 -6.71
CA LEU A 169 1.38 20.88 -6.84
C LEU A 169 1.90 20.04 -5.67
N ARG A 170 1.00 19.31 -4.99
CA ARG A 170 1.43 18.21 -4.12
C ARG A 170 1.72 17.00 -4.99
N MET A 171 2.93 16.48 -4.90
CA MET A 171 3.39 15.28 -5.62
C MET A 171 3.66 14.12 -4.66
N PRO A 172 3.45 12.86 -5.10
CA PRO A 172 3.60 11.66 -4.26
C PRO A 172 5.05 11.18 -4.07
N SER A 173 5.97 11.58 -4.96
CA SER A 173 7.37 11.19 -4.91
C SER A 173 8.29 12.18 -5.64
N THR A 174 9.60 11.96 -5.55
CA THR A 174 10.64 12.79 -6.17
C THR A 174 10.54 12.81 -7.69
N ILE A 175 10.26 11.68 -8.36
CA ILE A 175 10.12 11.63 -9.82
C ILE A 175 8.93 12.46 -10.32
N HIS A 176 7.80 12.42 -9.59
CA HIS A 176 6.62 13.24 -9.92
C HIS A 176 6.89 14.73 -9.67
N THR A 177 7.65 15.05 -8.62
CA THR A 177 8.13 16.40 -8.32
C THR A 177 9.06 16.91 -9.44
N ALA A 178 9.97 16.06 -9.95
CA ALA A 178 10.84 16.39 -11.08
C ALA A 178 10.04 16.62 -12.37
N PHE A 179 9.03 15.78 -12.66
CA PHE A 179 8.12 15.98 -13.78
C PHE A 179 7.41 17.34 -13.69
N ALA A 180 6.79 17.62 -12.55
CA ALA A 180 6.10 18.89 -12.27
C ALA A 180 7.02 20.12 -12.50
N ASN A 181 8.22 20.07 -11.94
CA ASN A 181 9.19 21.14 -12.01
C ASN A 181 9.73 21.33 -13.44
N SER A 182 9.86 20.25 -14.22
CA SER A 182 10.23 20.35 -15.63
C SER A 182 9.19 21.11 -16.46
N MET A 183 7.92 21.11 -16.01
CA MET A 183 6.84 21.93 -16.57
C MET A 183 6.69 23.31 -15.93
N GLY A 184 7.61 23.69 -15.04
CA GLY A 184 7.61 24.99 -14.39
C GLY A 184 6.57 25.15 -13.27
N ALA A 185 5.99 24.06 -12.78
CA ALA A 185 5.18 24.08 -11.57
C ALA A 185 6.06 24.28 -10.32
N ALA A 186 5.47 24.76 -9.23
CA ALA A 186 6.07 24.78 -7.90
C ALA A 186 5.57 23.56 -7.12
N SER A 187 6.34 22.46 -7.12
CA SER A 187 5.89 21.21 -6.50
C SER A 187 6.50 20.95 -5.14
N VAL A 188 5.75 20.26 -4.28
CA VAL A 188 6.19 19.79 -2.97
C VAL A 188 5.83 18.32 -2.79
N ASN A 189 6.72 17.54 -2.21
CA ASN A 189 6.41 16.18 -1.77
C ASN A 189 6.03 16.22 -0.28
N VAL A 190 4.74 16.06 0.01
CA VAL A 190 4.19 16.01 1.38
C VAL A 190 3.17 14.86 1.51
N PRO A 191 2.92 14.37 2.75
CA PRO A 191 1.97 13.31 2.98
C PRO A 191 0.58 13.55 2.39
N SER A 192 -0.06 12.47 1.93
CA SER A 192 -1.39 12.53 1.33
C SER A 192 -2.46 13.03 2.30
N ALA A 193 -2.24 12.90 3.61
CA ALA A 193 -3.13 13.41 4.65
C ALA A 193 -3.26 14.95 4.62
N ASP A 194 -2.27 15.65 4.05
CA ASP A 194 -2.24 17.12 4.02
C ASP A 194 -2.98 17.73 2.83
N MET A 195 -3.39 16.90 1.85
CA MET A 195 -3.98 17.36 0.58
C MET A 195 -5.20 18.25 0.78
N PHE A 196 -6.17 17.82 1.61
CA PHE A 196 -7.40 18.58 1.85
C PHE A 196 -7.07 19.99 2.37
N SER A 197 -6.29 20.05 3.45
CA SER A 197 -5.96 21.33 4.09
C SER A 197 -5.07 22.22 3.21
N GLY A 198 -4.19 21.63 2.40
CA GLY A 198 -3.35 22.35 1.46
C GLY A 198 -4.17 23.00 0.34
N LEU A 199 -5.17 22.29 -0.20
CA LEU A 199 -6.11 22.81 -1.20
C LEU A 199 -7.03 23.87 -0.59
N GLU A 200 -7.64 23.59 0.56
CA GLU A 200 -8.55 24.50 1.27
C GLU A 200 -7.89 25.84 1.58
N LYS A 201 -6.64 25.82 2.08
CA LYS A 201 -5.90 27.04 2.46
C LYS A 201 -5.23 27.74 1.27
N GLY A 202 -5.41 27.23 0.04
CA GLY A 202 -4.78 27.78 -1.16
C GLY A 202 -3.25 27.62 -1.21
N GLN A 203 -2.69 26.72 -0.39
CA GLN A 203 -1.27 26.37 -0.43
C GLN A 203 -0.95 25.46 -1.62
N LEU A 204 -1.94 24.69 -2.07
CA LEU A 204 -1.90 23.84 -3.25
C LEU A 204 -2.98 24.30 -4.25
N ASP A 205 -2.63 24.30 -5.52
CA ASP A 205 -3.60 24.42 -6.63
C ASP A 205 -4.10 23.04 -7.06
N CYS A 206 -3.25 22.01 -6.97
CA CYS A 206 -3.67 20.63 -7.16
C CYS A 206 -2.94 19.67 -6.22
N ALA A 207 -3.59 18.54 -5.96
CA ALA A 207 -2.99 17.36 -5.35
C ALA A 207 -3.07 16.19 -6.32
N ILE A 208 -1.93 15.52 -6.53
CA ILE A 208 -1.83 14.36 -7.39
C ILE A 208 -1.98 13.11 -6.53
N ASN A 209 -3.01 12.31 -6.81
CA ASN A 209 -3.32 11.03 -6.15
C ASN A 209 -4.38 10.24 -6.95
N ALA A 210 -4.78 9.07 -6.48
CA ALA A 210 -5.92 8.34 -7.04
C ALA A 210 -7.23 9.09 -6.78
N LEU A 211 -8.15 9.09 -7.76
CA LEU A 211 -9.37 9.92 -7.71
C LEU A 211 -10.43 9.44 -6.72
N ASN A 212 -10.31 8.24 -6.15
CA ASN A 212 -11.18 7.80 -5.05
C ASN A 212 -11.15 8.80 -3.88
N ASP A 213 -10.04 9.52 -3.68
CA ASP A 213 -9.88 10.51 -2.62
C ASP A 213 -10.80 11.73 -2.75
N LEU A 214 -11.38 11.99 -3.95
CA LEU A 214 -12.50 12.92 -4.11
C LEU A 214 -13.61 12.59 -3.11
N LYS A 215 -13.91 11.30 -2.93
CA LYS A 215 -14.93 10.79 -2.03
C LYS A 215 -14.37 10.34 -0.68
N SER A 216 -13.37 9.47 -0.65
CA SER A 216 -12.87 8.86 0.60
C SER A 216 -12.22 9.85 1.55
N ARG A 217 -11.74 11.00 1.05
CA ARG A 217 -11.16 12.10 1.85
C ARG A 217 -11.87 13.43 1.64
N SER A 218 -13.07 13.40 1.07
CA SER A 218 -13.87 14.59 0.78
C SER A 218 -13.14 15.64 -0.07
N LEU A 219 -12.17 15.25 -0.91
CA LEU A 219 -11.44 16.23 -1.72
C LEU A 219 -12.34 16.96 -2.72
N TRP A 220 -13.51 16.42 -3.08
CA TRP A 220 -14.50 17.12 -3.90
C TRP A 220 -15.00 18.44 -3.28
N ASP A 221 -14.81 18.66 -1.98
CA ASP A 221 -15.26 19.88 -1.29
C ASP A 221 -14.33 21.04 -1.63
N VAL A 222 -13.07 20.74 -1.94
CA VAL A 222 -11.98 21.70 -2.15
C VAL A 222 -11.36 21.66 -3.55
N ALA A 223 -11.37 20.51 -4.22
CA ALA A 223 -10.94 20.35 -5.62
C ALA A 223 -12.16 20.28 -6.54
N LYS A 224 -12.31 21.26 -7.43
CA LYS A 224 -13.46 21.40 -8.34
C LYS A 224 -13.18 20.93 -9.76
N PHE A 225 -11.96 20.45 -10.01
CA PHE A 225 -11.54 19.92 -11.31
C PHE A 225 -10.73 18.64 -11.10
N ALA A 226 -10.97 17.64 -11.93
CA ALA A 226 -10.19 16.41 -11.98
C ALA A 226 -9.63 16.22 -13.40
N THR A 227 -8.33 16.47 -13.59
CA THR A 227 -7.68 16.27 -14.89
C THR A 227 -7.12 14.85 -14.98
N ARG A 228 -7.59 14.09 -15.97
CA ARG A 228 -7.26 12.69 -16.26
C ARG A 228 -5.87 12.54 -16.88
N LEU A 229 -4.83 13.08 -16.24
CA LEU A 229 -3.42 12.91 -16.63
C LEU A 229 -2.81 11.74 -15.84
N PRO A 230 -2.65 10.54 -16.43
CA PRO A 230 -2.23 9.34 -15.70
C PRO A 230 -0.71 9.32 -15.48
N VAL A 231 -0.28 9.81 -14.31
CA VAL A 231 1.14 9.88 -13.93
C VAL A 231 1.65 8.61 -13.25
N GLY A 232 1.04 7.45 -13.54
CA GLY A 232 1.47 6.15 -13.04
C GLY A 232 0.87 5.75 -11.69
N PRO A 233 0.99 4.47 -11.29
CA PRO A 233 0.57 4.00 -9.97
C PRO A 233 1.57 4.42 -8.88
N TYR A 234 1.25 4.09 -7.64
CA TYR A 234 2.15 4.16 -6.48
C TYR A 234 2.19 2.79 -5.81
N TYR A 235 3.40 2.33 -5.45
CA TYR A 235 3.60 1.02 -4.82
C TYR A 235 4.77 0.97 -3.83
N ALA A 236 5.46 2.09 -3.58
CA ALA A 236 6.66 2.12 -2.75
C ALA A 236 6.31 1.98 -1.26
N GLY A 237 6.97 1.05 -0.58
CA GLY A 237 6.67 0.67 0.80
C GLY A 237 5.74 -0.55 0.85
N TRP A 238 4.90 -0.63 1.87
CA TRP A 238 4.10 -1.82 2.14
C TRP A 238 2.67 -1.49 2.53
N GLN A 239 1.77 -2.39 2.15
CA GLN A 239 0.41 -2.41 2.68
C GLN A 239 0.38 -3.08 4.06
N TYR A 240 1.12 -4.19 4.19
CA TYR A 240 1.23 -5.00 5.37
C TYR A 240 2.71 -5.32 5.62
N ALA A 241 3.23 -4.83 6.74
CA ALA A 241 4.46 -5.35 7.31
C ALA A 241 4.29 -5.45 8.82
N ILE A 242 4.94 -6.46 9.40
CA ILE A 242 4.89 -6.78 10.83
C ILE A 242 6.31 -6.68 11.41
N ASP A 243 6.45 -6.26 12.66
CA ASP A 243 7.76 -6.29 13.33
C ASP A 243 8.25 -7.74 13.51
N ALA A 244 9.57 -7.92 13.45
CA ALA A 244 10.18 -9.25 13.45
C ALA A 244 10.00 -10.00 14.78
N ASP A 245 9.92 -9.31 15.91
CA ASP A 245 9.72 -9.94 17.21
C ASP A 245 8.32 -10.55 17.30
N THR A 246 7.29 -9.80 16.90
CA THR A 246 5.92 -10.30 16.84
C THR A 246 5.80 -11.44 15.84
N TRP A 247 6.32 -11.27 14.62
CA TRP A 247 6.30 -12.34 13.62
C TRP A 247 6.91 -13.62 14.15
N ASN A 248 8.10 -13.56 14.75
CA ASN A 248 8.78 -14.74 15.27
C ASN A 248 8.14 -15.32 16.54
N GLY A 249 7.33 -14.52 17.25
CA GLY A 249 6.52 -14.95 18.38
C GLY A 249 5.23 -15.70 18.00
N LEU A 250 4.72 -15.49 16.78
CA LEU A 250 3.52 -16.17 16.29
C LEU A 250 3.76 -17.68 16.14
N SER A 251 2.75 -18.48 16.47
CA SER A 251 2.74 -19.91 16.16
C SER A 251 2.87 -20.17 14.65
N ASP A 252 3.41 -21.33 14.26
CA ASP A 252 3.52 -21.71 12.84
C ASP A 252 2.15 -21.65 12.12
N GLU A 253 1.08 -22.04 12.82
CA GLU A 253 -0.29 -21.99 12.32
C GLU A 253 -0.76 -20.54 12.12
N HIS A 254 -0.53 -19.65 13.10
CA HIS A 254 -0.90 -18.24 12.98
C HIS A 254 -0.10 -17.50 11.91
N ARG A 255 1.20 -17.81 11.74
CA ARG A 255 2.01 -17.26 10.64
C ARG A 255 1.48 -17.69 9.29
N ALA A 256 1.13 -18.97 9.14
CA ALA A 256 0.55 -19.49 7.89
C ALA A 256 -0.82 -18.85 7.61
N LEU A 257 -1.67 -18.73 8.63
CA LEU A 257 -2.98 -18.07 8.53
C LEU A 257 -2.83 -16.61 8.10
N LEU A 258 -1.97 -15.84 8.78
CA LEU A 258 -1.75 -14.42 8.49
C LEU A 258 -1.25 -14.22 7.06
N MET A 259 -0.27 -15.01 6.63
CA MET A 259 0.29 -14.90 5.29
C MET A 259 -0.74 -15.24 4.19
N ASP A 260 -1.54 -16.30 4.37
CA ASP A 260 -2.58 -16.68 3.40
C ASP A 260 -3.73 -15.67 3.32
N ALA A 261 -4.14 -15.11 4.47
CA ALA A 261 -5.14 -14.05 4.54
C ALA A 261 -4.64 -12.78 3.82
N VAL A 262 -3.41 -12.36 4.07
CA VAL A 262 -2.78 -11.21 3.38
C VAL A 262 -2.69 -11.44 1.87
N ALA A 263 -2.29 -12.63 1.41
CA ALA A 263 -2.17 -12.95 -0.01
C ALA A 263 -3.50 -12.75 -0.78
N GLY A 264 -4.61 -13.23 -0.21
CA GLY A 264 -5.94 -13.03 -0.81
C GLY A 264 -6.39 -11.56 -0.72
N ASN A 265 -6.23 -10.96 0.46
CA ASN A 265 -6.69 -9.61 0.74
C ASN A 265 -5.99 -8.55 -0.13
N THR A 266 -4.71 -8.70 -0.43
CA THR A 266 -3.96 -7.80 -1.32
C THR A 266 -4.62 -7.63 -2.70
N VAL A 267 -5.14 -8.72 -3.28
CA VAL A 267 -5.88 -8.67 -4.55
C VAL A 267 -7.22 -7.97 -4.38
N ASP A 268 -8.00 -8.37 -3.36
CA ASP A 268 -9.33 -7.81 -3.13
C ASP A 268 -9.30 -6.31 -2.88
N VAL A 269 -8.30 -5.84 -2.12
CA VAL A 269 -8.08 -4.42 -1.87
C VAL A 269 -7.74 -3.68 -3.15
N SER A 270 -6.87 -4.23 -4.00
CA SER A 270 -6.49 -3.58 -5.25
C SER A 270 -7.69 -3.37 -6.18
N LEU A 271 -8.55 -4.39 -6.30
CA LEU A 271 -9.78 -4.29 -7.09
C LEU A 271 -10.80 -3.33 -6.48
N ALA A 272 -10.97 -3.35 -5.15
CA ALA A 272 -11.83 -2.41 -4.44
C ALA A 272 -11.33 -0.96 -4.56
N PHE A 273 -10.01 -0.75 -4.61
CA PHE A 273 -9.38 0.55 -4.81
C PHE A 273 -9.67 1.08 -6.22
N GLN A 274 -9.60 0.23 -7.24
CA GLN A 274 -9.97 0.60 -8.61
C GLN A 274 -11.47 0.91 -8.72
N ALA A 275 -12.34 0.06 -8.15
CA ALA A 275 -13.78 0.31 -8.13
C ALA A 275 -14.13 1.63 -7.41
N ALA A 276 -13.41 1.97 -6.33
CA ALA A 276 -13.62 3.23 -5.62
C ALA A 276 -13.25 4.47 -6.44
N VAL A 277 -12.33 4.35 -7.41
CA VAL A 277 -12.05 5.42 -8.40
C VAL A 277 -13.23 5.58 -9.35
N ASP A 278 -13.76 4.48 -9.87
CA ASP A 278 -14.90 4.50 -10.79
C ASP A 278 -16.16 5.08 -10.11
N ASP A 279 -16.42 4.67 -8.87
CA ASP A 279 -17.50 5.22 -8.04
C ASP A 279 -17.34 6.73 -7.85
N ALA A 280 -16.15 7.20 -7.46
CA ALA A 280 -15.89 8.62 -7.24
C ALA A 280 -16.05 9.45 -8.52
N LEU A 281 -15.62 8.93 -9.66
CA LEU A 281 -15.82 9.57 -10.97
C LEU A 281 -17.30 9.66 -11.36
N SER A 282 -18.08 8.60 -11.11
CA SER A 282 -19.50 8.59 -11.43
C SER A 282 -20.32 9.61 -10.63
N GLU A 283 -19.85 9.97 -9.43
CA GLU A 283 -20.48 10.96 -8.55
C GLU A 283 -19.86 12.37 -8.68
N ALA A 284 -18.71 12.50 -9.34
CA ALA A 284 -17.91 13.73 -9.37
C ALA A 284 -18.72 14.97 -9.77
N GLU A 285 -19.46 14.90 -10.89
CA GLU A 285 -20.25 16.04 -11.40
C GLU A 285 -21.39 16.42 -10.44
N ALA A 286 -22.04 15.44 -9.81
CA ALA A 286 -23.10 15.69 -8.83
C ALA A 286 -22.59 16.43 -7.58
N HIS A 287 -21.28 16.31 -7.31
CA HIS A 287 -20.58 17.02 -6.24
C HIS A 287 -19.82 18.28 -6.73
N GLY A 288 -20.06 18.70 -7.97
CA GLY A 288 -19.51 19.94 -8.53
C GLY A 288 -18.04 19.84 -8.94
N VAL A 289 -17.55 18.63 -9.24
CA VAL A 289 -16.22 18.39 -9.80
C VAL A 289 -16.35 18.22 -11.31
N THR A 290 -15.65 19.05 -12.08
CA THR A 290 -15.55 18.89 -13.54
C THR A 290 -14.43 17.91 -13.87
N VAL A 291 -14.75 16.80 -14.54
CA VAL A 291 -13.75 15.86 -15.05
C VAL A 291 -13.25 16.32 -16.42
N LEU A 292 -11.93 16.37 -16.61
CA LEU A 292 -11.28 16.96 -17.76
C LEU A 292 -10.22 16.03 -18.35
N ASP A 293 -10.07 16.07 -19.67
CA ASP A 293 -8.93 15.45 -20.34
C ASP A 293 -7.75 16.43 -20.42
N PRO A 294 -6.50 15.95 -20.26
CA PRO A 294 -5.32 16.76 -20.52
C PRO A 294 -5.24 17.11 -22.01
N ALA A 295 -4.78 18.31 -22.31
CA ALA A 295 -4.47 18.71 -23.67
C ALA A 295 -3.31 17.84 -24.22
N PRO A 296 -3.28 17.53 -25.54
CA PRO A 296 -2.31 16.61 -26.12
C PRO A 296 -0.85 16.94 -25.80
N GLU A 297 -0.51 18.22 -25.68
CA GLU A 297 0.83 18.67 -25.33
C GLU A 297 1.24 18.34 -23.89
N LEU A 298 0.31 18.30 -22.94
CA LEU A 298 0.59 17.94 -21.55
C LEU A 298 0.83 16.44 -21.43
N SER A 299 0.01 15.62 -22.10
CA SER A 299 0.22 14.17 -22.20
C SER A 299 1.54 13.84 -22.87
N LYS A 300 1.86 14.50 -23.99
CA LYS A 300 3.14 14.32 -24.69
C LYS A 300 4.32 14.73 -23.82
N ALA A 301 4.19 15.79 -23.02
CA ALA A 301 5.26 16.20 -22.11
C ALA A 301 5.56 15.15 -21.04
N LEU A 302 4.53 14.46 -20.52
CA LEU A 302 4.71 13.32 -19.63
C LEU A 302 5.48 12.19 -20.31
N ASP A 303 5.06 11.78 -21.51
CA ASP A 303 5.73 10.70 -22.26
C ASP A 303 7.18 11.04 -22.58
N THR A 304 7.44 12.26 -23.05
CA THR A 304 8.79 12.76 -23.32
C THR A 304 9.63 12.80 -22.04
N PHE A 305 9.08 13.29 -20.92
CA PHE A 305 9.80 13.34 -19.66
C PHE A 305 10.22 11.94 -19.21
N VAL A 306 9.31 10.96 -19.23
CA VAL A 306 9.59 9.57 -18.89
C VAL A 306 10.70 9.00 -19.78
N ALA A 307 10.59 9.17 -21.10
CA ALA A 307 11.56 8.64 -22.05
C ALA A 307 12.97 9.23 -21.90
N GLU A 308 13.07 10.52 -21.57
CA GLU A 308 14.35 11.24 -21.55
C GLU A 308 15.03 11.28 -20.18
N ASN A 309 14.29 11.08 -19.08
CA ASN A 309 14.79 11.36 -17.73
C ASN A 309 14.84 10.14 -16.80
N MET A 310 14.21 9.02 -17.15
CA MET A 310 14.08 7.87 -16.24
C MET A 310 15.44 7.36 -15.73
N ASP A 311 16.35 6.95 -16.61
CA ASP A 311 17.66 6.41 -16.23
C ASP A 311 18.47 7.43 -15.41
N ARG A 312 18.47 8.70 -15.83
CA ARG A 312 19.16 9.78 -15.13
C ARG A 312 18.62 9.95 -13.71
N LEU A 313 17.30 9.94 -13.53
CA LEU A 313 16.68 10.17 -12.22
C LEU A 313 16.79 8.96 -11.29
N ILE A 314 16.85 7.74 -11.84
CA ILE A 314 17.22 6.54 -11.07
C ILE A 314 18.62 6.70 -10.48
N GLU A 315 19.60 7.07 -11.32
CA GLU A 315 20.99 7.27 -10.89
C GLU A 315 21.14 8.42 -9.90
N GLU A 316 20.49 9.56 -10.14
CA GLU A 316 20.51 10.71 -9.23
C GLU A 316 19.86 10.38 -7.88
N THR A 317 18.70 9.72 -7.89
CA THR A 317 18.00 9.31 -6.67
C THR A 317 18.85 8.33 -5.87
N GLY A 318 19.40 7.31 -6.52
CA GLY A 318 20.28 6.33 -5.88
C GLY A 318 21.54 6.96 -5.30
N THR A 319 22.22 7.82 -6.06
CA THR A 319 23.42 8.54 -5.62
C THR A 319 23.11 9.43 -4.41
N GLN A 320 21.99 10.16 -4.46
CA GLN A 320 21.58 11.05 -3.37
C GLN A 320 21.25 10.27 -2.09
N LEU A 321 20.67 9.08 -2.22
CA LEU A 321 20.19 8.27 -1.10
C LEU A 321 21.18 7.18 -0.66
N GLY A 322 22.31 7.01 -1.36
CA GLY A 322 23.37 6.07 -1.01
C GLY A 322 23.15 4.64 -1.49
N VAL A 323 22.31 4.42 -2.51
CA VAL A 323 22.15 3.11 -3.15
C VAL A 323 23.32 2.87 -4.11
N ALA A 324 24.01 1.73 -3.95
CA ALA A 324 25.29 1.48 -4.64
C ALA A 324 25.13 1.24 -6.16
N GLU A 325 24.10 0.49 -6.57
CA GLU A 325 23.85 0.15 -7.97
C GLU A 325 22.37 0.42 -8.32
N PRO A 326 21.91 1.68 -8.30
CA PRO A 326 20.49 2.00 -8.40
C PRO A 326 19.88 1.57 -9.74
N LYS A 327 20.66 1.66 -10.84
CA LYS A 327 20.21 1.15 -12.13
C LYS A 327 20.08 -0.37 -12.13
N ALA A 328 21.00 -1.10 -11.50
CA ALA A 328 20.87 -2.56 -11.41
C ALA A 328 19.64 -2.96 -10.58
N LEU A 329 19.36 -2.26 -9.47
CA LEU A 329 18.14 -2.47 -8.68
C LEU A 329 16.88 -2.21 -9.52
N ALA A 330 16.84 -1.08 -10.24
CA ALA A 330 15.72 -0.73 -11.12
C ALA A 330 15.53 -1.74 -12.27
N ASP A 331 16.61 -2.19 -12.90
CA ASP A 331 16.57 -3.16 -13.99
C ASP A 331 16.04 -4.53 -13.49
N ARG A 332 16.39 -4.97 -12.27
CA ARG A 332 15.83 -6.19 -11.65
C ARG A 332 14.33 -6.04 -11.35
N PHE A 333 13.89 -4.88 -10.87
CA PHE A 333 12.46 -4.62 -10.70
C PHE A 333 11.72 -4.65 -12.04
N MET A 334 12.25 -4.02 -13.09
CA MET A 334 11.62 -4.02 -14.42
C MET A 334 11.60 -5.41 -15.07
N ALA A 335 12.62 -6.25 -14.82
CA ALA A 335 12.57 -7.66 -15.23
C ALA A 335 11.45 -8.42 -14.51
N THR A 336 11.24 -8.15 -13.22
CA THR A 336 10.14 -8.71 -12.44
C THR A 336 8.78 -8.23 -12.95
N TYR A 337 8.66 -6.92 -13.26
CA TYR A 337 7.48 -6.35 -13.88
C TYR A 337 7.15 -7.02 -15.22
N ALA A 338 8.14 -7.14 -16.11
CA ALA A 338 7.95 -7.78 -17.42
C ALA A 338 7.51 -9.25 -17.30
N LYS A 339 8.04 -10.00 -16.32
CA LYS A 339 7.60 -11.37 -16.02
C LYS A 339 6.10 -11.41 -15.69
N TRP A 340 5.63 -10.50 -14.84
CA TRP A 340 4.22 -10.46 -14.45
C TRP A 340 3.32 -9.89 -15.55
N ASP A 341 3.82 -8.97 -16.36
CA ASP A 341 3.10 -8.46 -17.52
C ASP A 341 2.77 -9.59 -18.51
N GLU A 342 3.78 -10.40 -18.83
CA GLU A 342 3.60 -11.60 -19.66
C GLU A 342 2.69 -12.61 -18.99
N ARG A 343 2.91 -12.90 -17.70
CA ARG A 343 2.12 -13.89 -16.97
C ARG A 343 0.64 -13.52 -16.87
N LEU A 344 0.31 -12.25 -16.72
CA LEU A 344 -1.06 -11.78 -16.53
C LEU A 344 -1.76 -11.39 -17.84
N ALA A 345 -1.10 -11.53 -19.00
CA ALA A 345 -1.62 -11.09 -20.30
C ALA A 345 -3.00 -11.67 -20.65
N ASP A 346 -3.27 -12.91 -20.25
CA ASP A 346 -4.52 -13.63 -20.54
C ASP A 346 -5.54 -13.61 -19.38
N ILE A 347 -5.24 -12.89 -18.28
CA ILE A 347 -6.14 -12.78 -17.12
C ILE A 347 -6.86 -11.43 -17.15
N PRO A 348 -8.21 -11.41 -17.19
CA PRO A 348 -8.96 -10.17 -17.04
C PRO A 348 -8.60 -9.47 -15.73
N ARG A 349 -8.37 -8.16 -15.78
CA ARG A 349 -7.90 -7.38 -14.62
C ARG A 349 -8.95 -7.19 -13.53
N ASP A 350 -10.20 -7.57 -13.79
CA ASP A 350 -11.33 -7.60 -12.88
C ASP A 350 -11.69 -9.02 -12.38
N ASP A 351 -10.98 -10.07 -12.84
CA ASP A 351 -11.19 -11.45 -12.40
C ASP A 351 -10.49 -11.71 -11.05
N ALA A 352 -11.18 -11.35 -9.97
CA ALA A 352 -10.69 -11.51 -8.60
C ALA A 352 -10.32 -12.96 -8.27
N GLU A 353 -11.06 -13.95 -8.77
CA GLU A 353 -10.79 -15.36 -8.48
C GLU A 353 -9.49 -15.82 -9.13
N ALA A 354 -9.31 -15.52 -10.41
CA ALA A 354 -8.09 -15.84 -11.14
C ALA A 354 -6.87 -15.11 -10.54
N LEU A 355 -6.98 -13.82 -10.25
CA LEU A 355 -5.88 -13.04 -9.67
C LEU A 355 -5.49 -13.53 -8.27
N ARG A 356 -6.46 -13.83 -7.38
CA ARG A 356 -6.17 -14.43 -6.07
C ARG A 356 -5.46 -15.77 -6.20
N LYS A 357 -5.90 -16.60 -7.14
CA LYS A 357 -5.28 -17.90 -7.39
C LYS A 357 -3.81 -17.73 -7.77
N VAL A 358 -3.50 -16.84 -8.71
CA VAL A 358 -2.11 -16.56 -9.11
C VAL A 358 -1.30 -16.01 -7.94
N MET A 359 -1.84 -15.04 -7.18
CA MET A 359 -1.15 -14.45 -6.04
C MET A 359 -0.79 -15.51 -5.00
N ARG A 360 -1.74 -16.37 -4.63
CA ARG A 360 -1.52 -17.45 -3.65
C ARG A 360 -0.60 -18.54 -4.18
N GLU A 361 -0.89 -19.09 -5.35
CA GLU A 361 -0.24 -20.31 -5.84
C GLU A 361 1.15 -20.05 -6.43
N GLU A 362 1.42 -18.87 -7.01
CA GLU A 362 2.66 -18.62 -7.74
C GLU A 362 3.60 -17.65 -7.03
N LEU A 363 3.10 -16.83 -6.10
CA LEU A 363 3.91 -15.87 -5.35
C LEU A 363 4.05 -16.30 -3.88
N TYR A 364 2.94 -16.36 -3.15
CA TYR A 364 2.97 -16.60 -1.70
C TYR A 364 3.29 -18.06 -1.32
N SER A 365 2.90 -19.05 -2.14
CA SER A 365 3.20 -20.47 -1.87
C SER A 365 4.69 -20.79 -1.86
N GLY A 366 5.50 -19.98 -2.53
CA GLY A 366 6.96 -20.13 -2.61
C GLY A 366 7.70 -19.62 -1.36
N ILE A 367 7.01 -18.95 -0.44
CA ILE A 367 7.61 -18.40 0.78
C ILE A 367 7.77 -19.50 1.83
N ASP A 368 9.01 -19.82 2.18
CA ASP A 368 9.32 -20.72 3.30
C ASP A 368 9.10 -20.01 4.65
N LEU A 369 7.91 -20.15 5.21
CA LEU A 369 7.54 -19.54 6.50
C LEU A 369 8.40 -20.01 7.68
N ALA A 370 9.12 -21.13 7.56
CA ALA A 370 10.02 -21.58 8.62
C ALA A 370 11.30 -20.73 8.71
N SER A 371 11.68 -20.05 7.62
CA SER A 371 12.87 -19.19 7.53
C SER A 371 12.56 -17.74 7.16
N TYR A 372 11.34 -17.43 6.73
CA TYR A 372 10.94 -16.07 6.36
C TYR A 372 10.90 -15.13 7.57
N GLY A 373 11.62 -14.00 7.49
CA GLY A 373 11.68 -12.98 8.56
C GLY A 373 12.52 -13.38 9.78
N ARG A 374 13.48 -14.29 9.62
CA ARG A 374 14.33 -14.85 10.68
C ARG A 374 15.81 -14.58 10.51
#